data_AF-A0A7S4ING3-F1
#
_entry.id   AF-A0A7S4ING3-F1
#
_cell.length_a   1.000
_cell.length_b   1.000
_cell.length_c   1.000
_cell.angle_alpha   90.00
_cell.angle_beta   90.00
_cell.angle_gamma   90.00
#
_symmetry.space_group_name_H-M   'P 1'
#
loop_
_entity.id
_entity.type
_entity.pdbx_description
1 polymer ?
#
loop_
_entity_poly.entity_id
_entity_poly.type
_entity_poly.pdbx_seq_one_letter_code
_entity_poly.pdbx_strand_id
1 'polypeptide(L)'
;SGSIPDFTSLPSLTQLFLYNNQLSGTIPDFSGLPSVTQLGLSDNLLVGQVPDYANLPRGTFDTILDLSNNNLCGTLPTDNPATSGSPDVSGNTFLNPPPAWCGECATFDDVAGLCCPTGQYFDSGGVCQPCHTTCDTCDGPHADDCLSCASGDYLEGDRTCQPCDSNCATC
;
A
#
# COMPACT_ATOMS: atom_id res chain seq x y z
N SER A 1 -15.36 -1.75 0.11
CA SER A 1 -14.24 -1.98 -0.81
C SER A 1 -13.54 -0.66 -1.09
N GLY A 2 -12.31 -0.70 -1.60
CA GLY A 2 -11.46 0.47 -1.82
C GLY A 2 -10.31 0.58 -0.80
N SER A 3 -9.51 1.64 -0.90
CA SER A 3 -8.37 1.86 -0.02
C SER A 3 -8.76 2.41 1.36
N ILE A 4 -7.88 2.23 2.34
CA ILE A 4 -8.01 2.88 3.64
C ILE A 4 -7.78 4.39 3.44
N PRO A 5 -8.73 5.26 3.82
CA PRO A 5 -8.59 6.71 3.67
C PRO A 5 -7.59 7.27 4.69
N ASP A 6 -7.09 8.47 4.41
CA ASP A 6 -6.27 9.21 5.37
C ASP A 6 -7.12 9.74 6.54
N PHE A 7 -6.66 9.48 7.76
CA PHE A 7 -7.31 9.89 9.00
C PHE A 7 -6.57 11.02 9.73
N THR A 8 -5.49 11.58 9.18
CA THR A 8 -4.68 12.65 9.83
C THR A 8 -5.48 13.87 10.30
N SER A 9 -6.67 14.09 9.73
CA SER A 9 -7.62 15.14 10.14
C SER A 9 -8.41 14.82 11.43
N LEU A 10 -8.20 13.66 12.07
CA LEU A 10 -8.89 13.18 13.27
C LEU A 10 -7.93 13.05 14.46
N PRO A 11 -7.45 14.16 15.05
CA PRO A 11 -6.40 14.13 16.09
C PRO A 11 -6.82 13.46 17.40
N SER A 12 -8.13 13.33 17.64
CA SER A 12 -8.70 12.69 18.83
C SER A 12 -9.12 11.24 18.58
N LEU A 13 -8.81 10.66 17.42
CA LEU A 13 -9.14 9.26 17.13
C LEU A 13 -8.34 8.36 18.08
N THR A 14 -9.03 7.49 18.80
CA THR A 14 -8.42 6.57 19.77
C THR A 14 -8.48 5.12 19.34
N GLN A 15 -9.53 4.74 18.60
CA GLN A 15 -9.80 3.38 18.16
C GLN A 15 -10.19 3.39 16.69
N LEU A 16 -9.56 2.52 15.90
CA LEU A 16 -9.88 2.33 14.49
C LEU A 16 -10.07 0.84 14.21
N PHE A 17 -11.30 0.46 13.92
CA PHE A 17 -11.68 -0.92 13.60
C PHE A 17 -12.26 -0.97 12.18
N LEU A 18 -11.51 -1.59 11.27
CA LEU A 18 -11.85 -1.76 9.87
C LEU A 18 -11.87 -3.25 9.45
N TYR A 19 -11.83 -4.17 10.42
CA TYR A 19 -11.80 -5.60 10.14
C TYR A 19 -13.03 -6.10 9.39
N ASN A 20 -12.92 -7.24 8.71
CA ASN A 20 -14.01 -7.89 7.97
C ASN A 20 -14.60 -7.00 6.86
N ASN A 21 -13.72 -6.42 6.06
CA ASN A 21 -14.11 -5.63 4.90
C ASN A 21 -13.40 -6.16 3.63
N GLN A 22 -13.62 -5.48 2.51
CA GLN A 22 -12.92 -5.74 1.25
C GLN A 22 -11.97 -4.58 0.96
N LEU A 23 -11.28 -4.08 1.99
CA LEU A 23 -10.32 -2.98 1.82
C LEU A 23 -9.07 -3.51 1.13
N SER A 24 -8.56 -2.77 0.15
CA SER A 24 -7.41 -3.13 -0.67
C SER A 24 -6.36 -2.00 -0.69
N GLY A 25 -5.23 -2.24 -1.33
CA GLY A 25 -4.09 -1.31 -1.30
C GLY A 25 -3.27 -1.40 -0.02
N THR A 26 -2.43 -0.39 0.23
CA THR A 26 -1.49 -0.39 1.36
C THR A 26 -2.10 0.17 2.64
N ILE A 27 -1.50 -0.17 3.78
CA ILE A 27 -1.84 0.46 5.06
C ILE A 27 -1.24 1.87 5.11
N PRO A 28 -2.03 2.94 5.29
CA PRO A 28 -1.52 4.30 5.44
C PRO A 28 -0.64 4.44 6.69
N ASP A 29 0.27 5.41 6.67
CA ASP A 29 1.04 5.75 7.87
C ASP A 29 0.15 6.46 8.90
N PHE A 30 -0.04 5.82 10.05
CA PHE A 30 -0.82 6.35 11.16
C PHE A 30 0.01 7.14 12.18
N SER A 31 1.31 7.37 11.93
CA SER A 31 2.20 8.13 12.82
C SER A 31 1.67 9.54 13.15
N GLY A 32 0.84 10.13 12.26
CA GLY A 32 0.15 11.40 12.46
C GLY A 32 -1.06 11.36 13.41
N LEU A 33 -1.38 10.23 14.03
CA LEU A 33 -2.55 10.05 14.90
C LEU A 33 -2.13 9.92 16.37
N PRO A 34 -1.95 11.04 17.10
CA PRO A 34 -1.30 11.06 18.41
C PRO A 34 -2.14 10.48 19.56
N SER A 35 -3.35 10.00 19.29
CA SER A 35 -4.26 9.44 20.29
C SER A 35 -4.66 7.99 20.02
N VAL A 36 -4.26 7.42 18.88
CA VAL A 36 -4.69 6.06 18.50
C VAL A 36 -3.97 5.03 19.35
N THR A 37 -4.77 4.15 19.96
CA THR A 37 -4.28 3.09 20.85
C THR A 37 -4.80 1.71 20.46
N GLN A 38 -5.75 1.59 19.51
CA GLN A 38 -6.28 0.30 19.04
C GLN A 38 -6.50 0.34 17.53
N LEU A 39 -5.98 -0.67 16.81
CA LEU A 39 -6.04 -0.77 15.35
C LEU A 39 -6.35 -2.21 14.92
N GLY A 40 -7.57 -2.44 14.44
CA GLY A 40 -7.99 -3.73 13.88
C GLY A 40 -8.22 -3.64 12.39
N LEU A 41 -7.39 -4.33 11.60
CA LEU A 41 -7.44 -4.36 10.13
C LEU A 41 -7.63 -5.77 9.57
N SER A 42 -7.87 -6.77 10.41
CA SER A 42 -7.97 -8.17 10.02
C SER A 42 -9.08 -8.47 9.01
N ASP A 43 -8.95 -9.57 8.28
CA ASP A 43 -9.94 -10.02 7.29
C ASP A 43 -10.22 -8.93 6.23
N ASN A 44 -9.18 -8.54 5.51
CA ASN A 44 -9.23 -7.59 4.39
C ASN A 44 -8.32 -8.09 3.24
N LEU A 45 -8.13 -7.27 2.20
CA LEU A 45 -7.28 -7.54 1.03
C LEU A 45 -6.04 -6.64 1.00
N LEU A 46 -5.57 -6.18 2.18
CA LEU A 46 -4.48 -5.21 2.28
C LEU A 46 -3.15 -5.83 1.87
N VAL A 47 -2.31 -5.05 1.19
CA VAL A 47 -0.99 -5.44 0.67
C VAL A 47 0.13 -4.53 1.15
N GLY A 48 1.37 -4.94 0.84
CA GLY A 48 2.57 -4.17 1.11
C GLY A 48 3.12 -4.41 2.51
N GLN A 49 4.05 -3.54 2.90
CA GLN A 49 4.70 -3.60 4.20
C GLN A 49 3.81 -2.99 5.28
N VAL A 50 3.95 -3.50 6.50
CA VAL A 50 3.35 -2.88 7.69
C VAL A 50 4.14 -1.60 8.00
N PRO A 51 3.51 -0.41 8.05
CA PRO A 51 4.17 0.82 8.46
C PRO A 51 4.84 0.71 9.83
N ASP A 52 5.90 1.49 10.03
CA ASP A 52 6.59 1.53 11.32
C ASP A 52 5.76 2.30 12.35
N TYR A 53 5.22 1.57 13.32
CA TYR A 53 4.42 2.12 14.42
C TYR A 53 5.24 2.46 15.67
N ALA A 54 6.57 2.51 15.58
CA ALA A 54 7.47 2.90 16.67
C ALA A 54 7.09 4.23 17.36
N ASN A 55 6.40 5.12 16.64
CA ASN A 55 6.02 6.45 17.12
C ASN A 55 4.56 6.56 17.58
N LEU A 56 3.76 5.49 17.51
CA LEU A 56 2.39 5.54 18.02
C LEU A 56 2.39 5.70 19.56
N PRO A 57 1.37 6.38 20.12
CA PRO A 57 1.26 6.59 21.56
C PRO A 57 1.24 5.27 22.32
N ARG A 58 2.04 5.20 23.39
CA ARG A 58 2.10 4.02 24.26
C ARG A 58 0.90 4.02 25.21
N GLY A 59 -0.12 3.22 24.91
CA GLY A 59 -1.21 2.92 25.82
C GLY A 59 -0.77 1.89 26.87
N THR A 60 -1.04 2.16 28.15
CA THR A 60 -0.97 1.15 29.21
C THR A 60 -2.11 0.15 29.00
N PHE A 61 -1.76 -1.03 28.48
CA PHE A 61 -2.59 -2.24 28.35
C PHE A 61 -3.67 -2.17 27.24
N ASP A 62 -3.73 -3.24 26.43
CA ASP A 62 -4.76 -3.55 25.42
C ASP A 62 -4.67 -2.89 24.03
N THR A 63 -3.47 -2.54 23.55
CA THR A 63 -3.34 -2.26 22.11
C THR A 63 -3.39 -3.57 21.32
N ILE A 64 -4.56 -3.84 20.74
CA ILE A 64 -4.76 -4.89 19.75
C ILE A 64 -4.29 -4.33 18.41
N LEU A 65 -3.16 -4.82 17.93
CA LEU A 65 -2.78 -4.73 16.52
C LEU A 65 -3.08 -6.09 15.89
N ASP A 66 -4.25 -6.17 15.26
CA ASP A 66 -4.69 -7.35 14.52
C ASP A 66 -4.65 -7.05 13.02
N LEU A 67 -3.70 -7.68 12.34
CA LEU A 67 -3.45 -7.58 10.90
C LEU A 67 -3.74 -8.91 10.22
N SER A 68 -4.31 -9.88 10.93
CA SER A 68 -4.48 -11.25 10.44
C SER A 68 -5.37 -11.32 9.19
N ASN A 69 -5.20 -12.37 8.39
CA ASN A 69 -5.99 -12.64 7.17
C ASN A 69 -6.01 -11.43 6.20
N ASN A 70 -4.82 -11.03 5.77
CA ASN A 70 -4.58 -10.03 4.73
C ASN A 70 -3.51 -10.56 3.76
N ASN A 71 -3.11 -9.75 2.76
CA ASN A 71 -2.06 -10.06 1.81
C ASN A 71 -0.75 -9.28 2.13
N LEU A 72 -0.50 -9.00 3.41
CA LEU A 72 0.68 -8.24 3.83
C LEU A 72 1.95 -9.07 3.65
N CYS A 73 3.04 -8.37 3.42
CA CYS A 73 4.37 -8.93 3.22
C CYS A 73 5.40 -8.09 4.00
N GLY A 74 6.68 -8.44 3.92
CA GLY A 74 7.74 -7.62 4.52
C GLY A 74 8.35 -8.27 5.75
N THR A 75 9.20 -7.53 6.44
CA THR A 75 9.57 -7.82 7.82
C THR A 75 8.62 -7.05 8.73
N LEU A 76 8.13 -7.70 9.78
CA LEU A 76 7.45 -6.97 10.84
C LEU A 76 8.44 -5.99 11.48
N PRO A 77 8.04 -4.73 11.73
CA PRO A 77 8.86 -3.80 12.50
C PRO A 77 9.20 -4.45 13.84
N THR A 78 10.50 -4.67 14.10
CA THR A 78 10.99 -5.37 15.29
C THR A 78 10.75 -4.59 16.58
N ASP A 79 10.42 -3.30 16.48
CA ASP A 79 10.11 -2.39 17.58
C ASP A 79 8.70 -1.82 17.41
N ASN A 80 7.66 -2.67 17.48
CA ASN A 80 6.29 -2.19 17.53
C ASN A 80 5.85 -1.97 19.00
N PRO A 81 5.92 -0.74 19.54
CA PRO A 81 5.64 -0.43 20.95
C PRO A 81 4.17 -0.63 21.33
N ALA A 82 3.32 -0.92 20.35
CA ALA A 82 1.89 -1.19 20.48
C ALA A 82 1.56 -2.56 21.09
N THR A 83 2.53 -3.31 21.63
CA THR A 83 2.26 -4.71 22.00
C THR A 83 2.76 -5.09 23.40
N SER A 84 1.83 -5.21 24.34
CA SER A 84 2.00 -6.12 25.49
C SER A 84 1.78 -7.60 25.11
N GLY A 85 1.46 -7.89 23.84
CA GLY A 85 1.35 -9.22 23.25
C GLY A 85 1.64 -9.15 21.75
N SER A 86 2.43 -10.09 21.22
CA SER A 86 2.83 -10.14 19.79
C SER A 86 1.67 -9.78 18.86
N PRO A 87 1.85 -8.90 17.85
CA PRO A 87 0.78 -8.55 16.93
C PRO A 87 0.30 -9.81 16.22
N ASP A 88 -1.01 -9.94 16.00
CA ASP A 88 -1.53 -11.05 15.20
C ASP A 88 -1.38 -10.71 13.72
N VAL A 89 -0.55 -11.51 13.08
CA VAL A 89 -0.14 -11.38 11.68
C VAL A 89 -0.43 -12.67 10.92
N SER A 90 -1.15 -13.61 11.55
CA SER A 90 -1.49 -14.89 10.97
C SER A 90 -2.29 -14.72 9.68
N GLY A 91 -2.21 -15.69 8.76
CA GLY A 91 -2.93 -15.57 7.48
C GLY A 91 -2.41 -14.49 6.52
N ASN A 92 -1.19 -13.97 6.73
CA ASN A 92 -0.47 -13.12 5.78
C ASN A 92 0.69 -13.86 5.11
N THR A 93 1.38 -13.20 4.17
CA THR A 93 2.51 -13.75 3.39
C THR A 93 3.87 -13.23 3.84
N PHE A 94 4.05 -12.98 5.15
CA PHE A 94 5.34 -12.54 5.71
C PHE A 94 6.44 -13.58 5.42
N LEU A 95 7.24 -13.33 4.38
CA LEU A 95 8.43 -14.09 4.03
C LEU A 95 9.66 -13.43 4.68
N ASN A 96 10.62 -14.26 5.10
CA ASN A 96 11.93 -13.81 5.56
C ASN A 96 13.03 -14.47 4.72
N PRO A 97 13.72 -13.73 3.82
CA PRO A 97 13.57 -12.30 3.56
C PRO A 97 12.29 -11.98 2.77
N PRO A 98 11.74 -10.75 2.89
CA PRO A 98 10.58 -10.36 2.10
C PRO A 98 10.91 -10.28 0.61
N PRO A 99 9.94 -10.53 -0.28
CA PRO A 99 10.17 -10.38 -1.72
C PRO A 99 10.52 -8.94 -2.06
N ALA A 100 11.35 -8.73 -3.08
CA ALA A 100 11.77 -7.40 -3.53
C ALA A 100 10.59 -6.49 -3.91
N TRP A 101 9.45 -7.07 -4.30
CA TRP A 101 8.23 -6.34 -4.66
C TRP A 101 7.39 -5.88 -3.46
N CYS A 102 7.76 -6.24 -2.24
CA CYS A 102 6.97 -5.93 -1.06
C CYS A 102 7.07 -4.45 -0.65
N GLY A 103 5.97 -3.69 -0.82
CA GLY A 103 5.88 -2.26 -0.49
C GLY A 103 6.03 -1.31 -1.69
N GLU A 104 6.27 -1.85 -2.89
CA GLU A 104 6.41 -1.09 -4.15
C GLU A 104 5.20 -1.28 -5.07
N CYS A 105 4.02 -1.58 -4.52
CA CYS A 105 2.83 -1.88 -5.32
C CYS A 105 2.30 -0.61 -6.00
N ALA A 106 2.55 -0.46 -7.30
CA ALA A 106 1.90 0.56 -8.14
C ALA A 106 0.52 0.09 -8.66
N THR A 107 0.35 -1.22 -8.84
CA THR A 107 -0.88 -1.86 -9.32
C THR A 107 -1.25 -3.04 -8.42
N PHE A 108 -2.53 -3.15 -8.06
CA PHE A 108 -3.07 -4.22 -7.23
C PHE A 108 -4.18 -4.94 -7.99
N ASP A 109 -4.04 -6.25 -8.17
CA ASP A 109 -5.12 -7.10 -8.68
C ASP A 109 -5.89 -7.71 -7.50
N ASP A 110 -7.09 -7.15 -7.25
CA ASP A 110 -8.02 -7.60 -6.20
C ASP A 110 -8.40 -9.09 -6.32
N VAL A 111 -8.31 -9.69 -7.52
CA VAL A 111 -8.69 -11.10 -7.79
C VAL A 111 -7.53 -12.05 -7.52
N ALA A 112 -6.31 -11.65 -7.88
CA ALA A 112 -5.13 -12.49 -7.73
C ALA A 112 -4.46 -12.35 -6.36
N GLY A 113 -4.69 -11.24 -5.63
CA GLY A 113 -3.98 -10.94 -4.38
C GLY A 113 -2.46 -10.76 -4.59
N LEU A 114 -2.06 -10.48 -5.83
CA LEU A 114 -0.68 -10.32 -6.26
C LEU A 114 -0.41 -8.82 -6.52
N CYS A 115 0.82 -8.39 -6.25
CA CYS A 115 1.32 -7.05 -6.59
C CYS A 115 2.40 -7.15 -7.67
N CYS A 116 2.40 -6.19 -8.60
CA CYS A 116 3.54 -5.94 -9.47
C CYS A 116 4.32 -4.70 -8.98
N PRO A 117 5.66 -4.72 -9.05
CA PRO A 117 6.48 -3.52 -8.82
C PRO A 117 6.07 -2.36 -9.73
N THR A 118 6.42 -1.14 -9.33
CA THR A 118 6.35 0.04 -10.22
C THR A 118 7.00 -0.25 -11.58
N GLY A 119 6.35 0.21 -12.65
CA GLY A 119 6.76 -0.09 -14.02
C GLY A 119 6.35 -1.49 -14.52
N GLN A 120 5.47 -2.21 -13.82
CA GLN A 120 4.90 -3.49 -14.26
C GLN A 120 3.37 -3.56 -14.11
N TYR A 121 2.72 -4.40 -14.91
CA TYR A 121 1.29 -4.69 -14.89
C TYR A 121 1.04 -6.21 -14.91
N PHE A 122 -0.18 -6.64 -14.54
CA PHE A 122 -0.58 -8.04 -14.65
C PHE A 122 -1.04 -8.39 -16.06
N ASP A 123 -0.42 -9.41 -16.67
CA ASP A 123 -1.01 -10.03 -17.86
C ASP A 123 -2.21 -10.91 -17.49
N SER A 124 -2.94 -11.38 -18.51
CA SER A 124 -4.08 -12.30 -18.34
C SER A 124 -3.74 -13.63 -17.65
N GLY A 125 -2.45 -13.95 -17.50
CA GLY A 125 -1.95 -15.13 -16.81
C GLY A 125 -1.58 -14.87 -15.35
N GLY A 126 -1.76 -13.65 -14.83
CA GLY A 126 -1.37 -13.28 -13.47
C GLY A 126 0.14 -13.13 -13.29
N VAL A 127 0.88 -12.91 -14.38
CA VAL A 127 2.33 -12.68 -14.34
C VAL A 127 2.62 -11.19 -14.55
N CYS A 128 3.53 -10.65 -13.75
CA CYS A 128 3.96 -9.26 -13.91
C CYS A 128 4.79 -9.10 -15.17
N GLN A 129 4.35 -8.21 -16.05
CA GLN A 129 5.01 -7.82 -17.28
C GLN A 129 5.44 -6.35 -17.21
N PRO A 130 6.57 -5.97 -17.82
CA PRO A 130 7.00 -4.58 -17.85
C PRO A 130 5.99 -3.70 -18.60
N CYS A 131 5.79 -2.50 -18.09
CA CYS A 131 5.11 -1.42 -18.79
C CYS A 131 5.89 -1.00 -20.05
N HIS A 132 5.21 -0.30 -20.95
CA HIS A 132 5.89 0.44 -22.01
C HIS A 132 6.88 1.43 -21.40
N THR A 133 8.03 1.65 -22.04
CA THR A 133 9.16 2.42 -21.47
C THR A 133 8.86 3.90 -21.22
N THR A 134 7.74 4.41 -21.74
CA THR A 134 7.27 5.78 -21.52
C THR A 134 6.39 5.91 -20.28
N CYS A 135 5.85 4.80 -19.77
CA CYS A 135 5.00 4.79 -18.58
C CYS A 135 5.84 4.59 -17.31
N ASP A 136 5.49 5.30 -16.25
CA ASP A 136 5.96 5.00 -14.89
C ASP A 136 5.07 3.93 -14.23
N THR A 137 3.76 4.01 -14.47
CA THR A 137 2.78 2.97 -14.14
C THR A 137 1.83 2.75 -15.31
N CYS A 138 1.31 1.53 -15.46
CA CYS A 138 0.44 1.12 -16.58
C CYS A 138 -0.53 0.00 -16.18
N ASP A 139 -1.57 -0.22 -16.98
CA ASP A 139 -2.46 -1.40 -16.90
C ASP A 139 -2.33 -2.32 -18.14
N GLY A 140 -1.32 -2.10 -18.98
CA GLY A 140 -1.10 -2.84 -20.22
C GLY A 140 0.28 -2.58 -20.85
N PRO A 141 0.61 -3.31 -21.93
CA PRO A 141 1.95 -3.27 -22.53
C PRO A 141 2.20 -2.10 -23.47
N HIS A 142 1.17 -1.33 -23.86
CA HIS A 142 1.28 -0.32 -24.91
C HIS A 142 1.55 1.08 -24.34
N ALA A 143 1.96 1.98 -25.23
CA ALA A 143 2.30 3.36 -24.87
C ALA A 143 1.07 4.19 -24.44
N ASP A 144 -0.13 3.74 -24.79
CA ASP A 144 -1.45 4.29 -24.43
C ASP A 144 -2.12 3.55 -23.26
N ASP A 145 -1.39 2.64 -22.60
CA ASP A 145 -1.86 1.97 -21.39
C ASP A 145 -1.33 2.64 -20.10
N CYS A 146 -0.73 3.84 -20.20
CA CYS A 146 -0.14 4.50 -19.03
C CYS A 146 -1.21 4.97 -18.02
N LEU A 147 -0.87 4.91 -16.74
CA LEU A 147 -1.61 5.46 -15.59
C LEU A 147 -0.84 6.62 -14.94
N SER A 148 0.48 6.61 -15.03
CA SER A 148 1.37 7.73 -14.68
C SER A 148 2.57 7.75 -15.61
N CYS A 149 3.20 8.91 -15.72
CA CYS A 149 4.37 9.13 -16.57
C CYS A 149 5.63 9.32 -15.74
N ALA A 150 6.78 9.01 -16.37
CA ALA A 150 8.07 9.22 -15.75
C ALA A 150 8.30 10.72 -15.46
N SER A 151 9.19 11.01 -14.51
CA SER A 151 9.53 12.40 -14.18
C SER A 151 10.05 13.14 -15.41
N GLY A 152 9.39 14.25 -15.76
CA GLY A 152 9.68 15.05 -16.95
C GLY A 152 8.66 14.92 -18.08
N ASP A 153 7.71 13.99 -17.95
CA ASP A 153 6.61 13.76 -18.87
C ASP A 153 5.25 13.99 -18.17
N TYR A 154 4.22 14.34 -18.95
CA TYR A 154 2.84 14.48 -18.48
C TYR A 154 1.93 13.46 -19.18
N LEU A 155 0.86 13.06 -18.48
CA LEU A 155 -0.13 12.12 -19.00
C LEU A 155 -1.18 12.89 -19.83
N GLU A 156 -1.30 12.54 -21.11
CA GLU A 156 -2.30 13.08 -22.02
C GLU A 156 -3.64 12.34 -21.86
N GLY A 157 -4.75 12.94 -22.33
CA GLY A 157 -6.09 12.37 -22.18
C GLY A 157 -6.32 11.04 -22.91
N ASP A 158 -5.45 10.69 -23.86
CA ASP A 158 -5.43 9.41 -24.55
C ASP A 158 -4.58 8.35 -23.84
N ARG A 159 -4.12 8.65 -22.61
CA ARG A 159 -3.29 7.79 -21.76
C ARG A 159 -1.86 7.56 -22.30
N THR A 160 -1.39 8.41 -23.21
CA THR A 160 0.02 8.45 -23.59
C THR A 160 0.81 9.43 -22.74
N CYS A 161 2.12 9.18 -22.59
CA CYS A 161 3.04 10.07 -21.91
C CYS A 161 3.78 10.95 -22.91
N GLN A 162 3.67 12.26 -22.73
CA GLN A 162 4.32 13.26 -23.59
C GLN A 162 5.37 14.04 -22.80
N PRO A 163 6.51 14.37 -23.41
CA PRO A 163 7.52 15.17 -22.76
C PRO A 163 6.98 16.56 -22.45
N CYS A 164 7.28 17.05 -21.25
CA CYS A 164 6.93 18.42 -20.92
C CYS A 164 7.71 19.41 -21.77
N ASP A 165 7.03 20.47 -22.20
CA ASP A 165 7.71 21.57 -22.87
C ASP A 165 8.65 22.25 -21.87
N SER A 166 9.94 22.26 -22.19
CA SER A 166 11.00 22.93 -21.43
C SER A 166 10.77 24.43 -21.18
N ASN A 167 9.81 25.05 -21.89
CA ASN A 167 9.42 26.44 -21.73
C ASN A 167 8.26 26.65 -20.74
N CYS A 168 7.62 25.59 -20.26
CA CYS A 168 6.54 25.66 -19.28
C CYS A 168 7.11 25.66 -17.85
N ALA A 169 6.55 26.51 -16.98
CA ALA A 169 6.98 26.61 -15.58
C ALA A 169 6.61 25.36 -14.75
N THR A 170 5.59 24.62 -15.19
CA THR A 170 5.12 23.36 -14.61
C THR A 170 4.64 22.45 -15.73
N CYS A 171 4.98 21.17 -15.62
CA CYS A 171 4.08 20.09 -15.97
C CYS A 171 3.00 20.02 -14.88
#